data_AF-A0A7V9CIS7-F1
#
_entry.id   AF-A0A7V9CIS7-F1
#
_cell.length_a   1.000
_cell.length_b   1.000
_cell.length_c   1.000
_cell.angle_alpha   90.00
_cell.angle_beta   90.00
_cell.angle_gamma   90.00
#
_symmetry.space_group_name_H-M   'P 1'
#
loop_
_entity.id
_entity.type
_entity.pdbx_description
1 polymer ?
#
loop_
_entity_poly.entity_id
_entity_poly.type
_entity_poly.pdbx_seq_one_letter_code
_entity_poly.pdbx_strand_id
1 'polypeptide(L)'
;MAKSPNDEWHPNNAELWGALTTIEHGFDPDVALRVARYFFQRLEDDLNFNERAFSRYIWHALGLIVAGHSANAAFGFSRKRKRPVAHDIDRQMALAASVILCMKNAPESVTGRWEHAIGETANLFFKDGTGDRAIAAAYARYKKVFSHFNFTDDELQEIVDAAMTTVK
;
A
#
# COMPACT_ATOMS: atom_id res chain seq x y z
N MET A 1 12.12 4.88 -32.03
CA MET A 1 13.58 4.83 -31.82
C MET A 1 13.84 4.45 -30.37
N ALA A 2 14.24 3.20 -30.12
CA ALA A 2 14.69 2.78 -28.80
C ALA A 2 16.11 3.32 -28.59
N LYS A 3 16.36 4.04 -27.49
CA LYS A 3 17.70 4.48 -27.13
C LYS A 3 18.59 3.27 -26.91
N SER A 4 19.85 3.37 -27.33
CA SER A 4 20.87 2.35 -27.11
C SER A 4 20.95 1.99 -25.61
N PRO A 5 21.04 0.71 -25.22
CA PRO A 5 21.17 0.29 -23.83
C PRO A 5 22.42 0.84 -23.11
N ASN A 6 23.34 1.46 -23.84
CA ASN A 6 24.64 1.94 -23.39
C ASN A 6 24.78 3.47 -23.32
N ASP A 7 23.69 4.25 -23.33
CA ASP A 7 23.79 5.67 -22.96
C ASP A 7 24.01 5.77 -21.44
N GLU A 8 25.27 5.64 -21.06
CA GLU A 8 25.75 5.77 -19.69
C GLU A 8 25.47 7.21 -19.21
N TRP A 9 24.63 7.33 -18.19
CA TRP A 9 24.23 8.62 -17.66
C TRP A 9 25.34 9.17 -16.76
N HIS A 10 26.02 10.22 -17.21
CA HIS A 10 27.06 10.93 -16.48
C HIS A 10 26.55 12.31 -16.02
N PRO A 11 25.70 12.36 -14.98
CA PRO A 11 25.13 13.63 -14.54
C PRO A 11 26.20 14.56 -13.97
N ASN A 12 26.07 15.84 -14.25
CA ASN A 12 26.70 16.85 -13.40
C ASN A 12 25.96 16.95 -12.05
N ASN A 13 26.54 17.67 -11.10
CA ASN A 13 25.95 17.81 -9.76
C ASN A 13 24.51 18.37 -9.78
N ALA A 14 24.21 19.33 -10.66
CA ALA A 14 22.88 19.94 -10.73
C ALA A 14 21.83 18.94 -11.25
N GLU A 15 22.17 18.15 -12.27
CA GLU A 15 21.32 17.09 -12.80
C GLU A 15 21.04 16.00 -11.77
N LEU A 16 22.07 15.59 -11.01
CA LEU A 16 21.93 14.61 -9.95
C LEU A 16 21.02 15.12 -8.82
N TRP A 17 21.19 16.36 -8.38
CA TRP A 17 20.31 16.96 -7.37
C TRP A 17 18.87 17.13 -7.85
N GLY A 18 18.68 17.51 -9.12
CA GLY A 18 17.35 17.60 -9.74
C GLY A 18 16.66 16.23 -9.75
N ALA A 19 17.37 15.19 -10.18
CA ALA A 19 16.88 13.82 -10.18
C ALA A 19 16.47 13.34 -8.77
N LEU A 20 17.30 13.62 -7.75
CA LEU A 20 16.96 13.29 -6.36
C LEU A 20 15.72 14.04 -5.86
N THR A 21 15.61 15.33 -6.19
CA THR A 21 14.42 16.14 -5.83
C THR A 21 13.15 15.55 -6.44
N THR A 22 13.21 15.07 -7.70
CA THR A 22 12.09 14.37 -8.34
C THR A 22 11.69 13.09 -7.60
N ILE A 23 12.66 12.30 -7.12
CA ILE A 23 12.39 11.08 -6.33
C ILE A 23 11.78 11.42 -4.96
N GLU A 24 12.27 12.48 -4.31
CA GLU A 24 11.79 12.89 -2.99
C GLU A 24 10.33 13.37 -3.01
N HIS A 25 9.98 14.18 -4.00
CA HIS A 25 8.67 14.82 -4.09
C HIS A 25 7.65 14.10 -4.97
N GLY A 26 8.09 13.12 -5.77
CA GLY A 26 7.27 12.52 -6.81
C GLY A 26 7.43 11.02 -6.96
N PHE A 27 6.97 10.55 -8.12
CA PHE A 27 7.16 9.19 -8.61
C PHE A 27 7.57 9.29 -10.08
N ASP A 28 8.82 8.95 -10.35
CA ASP A 28 9.36 8.83 -11.70
C ASP A 28 10.29 7.60 -11.74
N PRO A 29 9.80 6.45 -12.21
CA PRO A 29 10.54 5.20 -12.17
C PRO A 29 11.76 5.23 -13.10
N ASP A 30 11.74 6.03 -14.16
CA ASP A 30 12.86 6.17 -15.10
C ASP A 30 13.98 7.00 -14.47
N VAL A 31 13.63 8.10 -13.77
CA VAL A 31 14.60 8.86 -12.97
C VAL A 31 15.15 8.01 -11.83
N ALA A 32 14.31 7.27 -11.11
CA ALA A 32 14.73 6.37 -10.04
C ALA A 32 15.73 5.32 -10.55
N LEU A 33 15.45 4.69 -11.70
CA LEU A 33 16.33 3.71 -12.30
C LEU A 33 17.68 4.32 -12.72
N ARG A 34 17.68 5.53 -13.30
CA ARG A 34 18.92 6.22 -13.67
C ARG A 34 19.79 6.54 -12.45
N VAL A 35 19.19 7.07 -11.38
CA VAL A 35 19.90 7.37 -10.12
C VAL A 35 20.46 6.11 -9.48
N ALA A 36 19.66 5.05 -9.39
CA ALA A 36 20.10 3.78 -8.82
C ALA A 36 21.25 3.16 -9.63
N ARG A 37 21.15 3.13 -10.96
CA ARG A 37 22.22 2.63 -11.83
C ARG A 37 23.49 3.45 -11.71
N TYR A 38 23.39 4.78 -11.71
CA TYR A 38 24.56 5.65 -11.55
C TYR A 38 25.33 5.33 -10.26
N PHE A 39 24.66 5.28 -9.11
CA PHE A 39 25.34 4.97 -7.86
C PHE A 39 25.83 3.52 -7.77
N PHE A 40 25.05 2.56 -8.26
CA PHE A 40 25.45 1.16 -8.28
C PHE A 40 26.71 0.94 -9.10
N GLN A 41 26.76 1.49 -10.32
CA GLN A 41 27.91 1.38 -11.20
C GLN A 41 29.16 2.05 -10.60
N ARG A 42 29.01 3.24 -10.01
CA ARG A 42 30.14 3.92 -9.35
C ARG A 42 30.69 3.13 -8.15
N LEU A 43 29.82 2.45 -7.40
CA LEU A 43 30.22 1.58 -6.30
C LEU A 43 30.87 0.27 -6.81
N GLU A 44 30.36 -0.32 -7.89
CA GLU A 44 30.88 -1.55 -8.48
C GLU A 44 32.27 -1.35 -9.09
N ASP A 45 32.46 -0.23 -9.81
CA ASP A 45 33.69 0.10 -10.51
C ASP A 45 34.72 0.84 -9.61
N ASP A 46 34.44 1.00 -8.31
CA ASP A 46 35.26 1.77 -7.35
C ASP A 46 35.60 3.20 -7.83
N LEU A 47 34.61 3.86 -8.44
CA LEU A 47 34.74 5.19 -9.01
C LEU A 47 34.26 6.26 -8.03
N ASN A 48 34.89 7.43 -8.07
CA ASN A 48 34.42 8.60 -7.32
C ASN A 48 32.99 8.99 -7.73
N PHE A 49 32.18 9.32 -6.73
CA PHE A 49 30.82 9.85 -6.89
C PHE A 49 30.54 10.93 -5.83
N ASN A 50 29.42 11.65 -5.98
CA ASN A 50 29.01 12.64 -5.00
C ASN A 50 28.43 11.96 -3.75
N GLU A 51 29.26 11.78 -2.71
CA GLU A 51 28.89 11.14 -1.44
C GLU A 51 27.70 11.80 -0.73
N ARG A 52 27.57 13.12 -0.85
CA ARG A 52 26.47 13.87 -0.22
C ARG A 52 25.14 13.54 -0.91
N ALA A 53 25.15 13.45 -2.23
CA ALA A 53 23.99 13.05 -3.03
C ALA A 53 23.60 11.58 -2.74
N PHE A 54 24.59 10.68 -2.67
CA PHE A 54 24.38 9.29 -2.30
C PHE A 54 23.77 9.16 -0.89
N SER A 55 24.36 9.83 0.09
CA SER A 55 23.87 9.82 1.47
C SER A 55 22.42 10.31 1.54
N ARG A 56 22.08 11.40 0.85
CA ARG A 56 20.70 11.91 0.81
C ARG A 56 19.74 10.87 0.21
N TYR A 57 20.14 10.23 -0.90
CA TYR A 57 19.34 9.19 -1.55
C TYR A 57 19.04 8.02 -0.59
N ILE A 58 20.06 7.52 0.11
CA ILE A 58 19.90 6.42 1.07
C ILE A 58 19.09 6.84 2.30
N TRP A 59 19.38 8.01 2.88
CA TRP A 59 18.63 8.51 4.04
C TRP A 59 17.16 8.73 3.73
N HIS A 60 16.83 9.25 2.55
CA HIS A 60 15.44 9.39 2.11
C HIS A 60 14.75 8.03 2.01
N ALA A 61 15.37 7.06 1.34
CA ALA A 61 14.81 5.73 1.17
C ALA A 61 14.62 5.04 2.54
N LEU A 62 15.62 5.08 3.42
CA LEU A 62 15.51 4.54 4.77
C LEU A 62 14.41 5.22 5.59
N GLY A 63 14.29 6.55 5.51
CA GLY A 63 13.19 7.27 6.18
C GLY A 63 11.81 6.78 5.74
N LEU A 64 11.63 6.53 4.44
CA LEU A 64 10.38 5.96 3.91
C LEU A 64 10.17 4.49 4.32
N ILE A 65 11.23 3.69 4.40
CA ILE A 65 11.16 2.29 4.86
C ILE A 65 10.84 2.22 6.36
N VAL A 66 11.39 3.12 7.18
CA VAL A 66 11.05 3.23 8.61
C VAL A 66 9.60 3.70 8.78
N ALA A 67 9.15 4.63 7.93
CA ALA A 67 7.73 4.96 7.80
C ALA A 67 6.89 3.83 7.14
N GLY A 68 7.53 2.69 6.84
CA GLY A 68 7.06 1.46 6.19
C GLY A 68 6.22 1.63 4.95
N HIS A 69 6.74 2.45 4.05
CA HIS A 69 6.60 2.24 2.63
C HIS A 69 7.43 1.03 2.18
N SER A 70 7.08 0.43 1.04
CA SER A 70 7.90 -0.63 0.44
C SER A 70 9.23 -0.08 -0.05
N ALA A 71 10.25 -0.94 -0.17
CA ALA A 71 11.53 -0.56 -0.76
C ALA A 71 11.36 0.07 -2.16
N ASN A 72 10.50 -0.52 -3.00
CA ASN A 72 10.21 0.05 -4.33
C ASN A 72 9.64 1.47 -4.25
N ALA A 73 8.77 1.77 -3.27
CA ALA A 73 8.25 3.12 -3.09
C ALA A 73 9.29 4.07 -2.50
N ALA A 74 10.14 3.56 -1.60
CA ALA A 74 11.20 4.31 -0.95
C ALA A 74 12.28 4.79 -1.94
N PHE A 75 12.63 3.95 -2.91
CA PHE A 75 13.61 4.27 -3.94
C PHE A 75 13.01 4.94 -5.20
N GLY A 76 11.70 5.21 -5.23
CA GLY A 76 11.03 5.87 -6.36
C GLY A 76 10.59 4.96 -7.51
N PHE A 77 10.79 3.64 -7.42
CA PHE A 77 10.37 2.65 -8.41
C PHE A 77 8.86 2.34 -8.42
N SER A 78 8.13 2.72 -7.37
CA SER A 78 6.67 2.63 -7.33
C SER A 78 6.06 3.83 -6.62
N ARG A 79 4.78 4.12 -6.90
CA ARG A 79 4.06 5.19 -6.20
C ARG A 79 4.05 4.93 -4.70
N LYS A 80 4.30 5.99 -3.91
CA LYS A 80 4.07 6.00 -2.47
C LYS A 80 2.57 5.77 -2.23
N ARG A 81 2.16 4.53 -1.98
CA ARG A 81 0.81 4.26 -1.50
C ARG A 81 0.71 4.86 -0.11
N LYS A 82 -0.31 5.69 0.13
CA LYS A 82 -0.65 6.10 1.49
C LYS A 82 -0.86 4.80 2.29
N ARG A 83 -0.20 4.68 3.44
CA ARG A 83 -0.55 3.62 4.38
C ARG A 83 -2.04 3.76 4.70
N PRO A 84 -2.74 2.63 4.93
CA PRO A 84 -3.94 2.68 5.74
C PRO A 84 -3.59 3.42 7.04
N VAL A 85 -4.25 4.54 7.30
CA VAL A 85 -4.20 5.20 8.62
C VAL A 85 -4.72 4.17 9.65
N ALA A 86 -4.41 4.27 10.95
CA ALA A 86 -4.94 3.32 11.94
C ALA A 86 -6.48 3.14 11.82
N HIS A 87 -7.20 4.24 11.57
CA HIS A 87 -8.63 4.23 11.25
C HIS A 87 -9.02 3.38 10.03
N ASP A 88 -8.13 3.20 9.06
CA ASP A 88 -8.33 2.35 7.88
C ASP A 88 -8.02 0.87 8.19
N ILE A 89 -7.21 0.56 9.22
CA ILE A 89 -7.05 -0.82 9.72
C ILE A 89 -8.33 -1.25 10.44
N ASP A 90 -8.82 -0.44 11.38
CA ASP A 90 -10.04 -0.75 12.14
C ASP A 90 -11.25 -0.88 11.20
N ARG A 91 -11.37 0.05 10.24
CA ARG A 91 -12.40 -0.04 9.20
C ARG A 91 -12.26 -1.32 8.38
N GLN A 92 -11.06 -1.69 7.91
CA GLN A 92 -10.90 -2.92 7.13
C GLN A 92 -11.19 -4.17 7.97
N MET A 93 -10.85 -4.19 9.25
CA MET A 93 -11.23 -5.28 10.15
C MET A 93 -12.75 -5.38 10.30
N ALA A 94 -13.44 -4.25 10.49
CA ALA A 94 -14.89 -4.21 10.58
C ALA A 94 -15.59 -4.61 9.27
N LEU A 95 -15.07 -4.19 8.10
CA LEU A 95 -15.56 -4.66 6.81
C LEU A 95 -15.47 -6.18 6.68
N ALA A 96 -14.33 -6.76 7.07
CA ALA A 96 -14.14 -8.21 7.02
C ALA A 96 -15.02 -8.95 8.04
N ALA A 97 -15.15 -8.43 9.26
CA ALA A 97 -16.02 -8.98 10.30
C ALA A 97 -17.48 -8.97 9.87
N SER A 98 -17.97 -7.86 9.31
CA SER A 98 -19.31 -7.72 8.75
C SER A 98 -19.60 -8.77 7.68
N VAL A 99 -18.68 -8.97 6.72
CA VAL A 99 -18.86 -10.01 5.69
C VAL A 99 -18.96 -11.40 6.32
N ILE A 100 -18.09 -11.73 7.28
CA ILE A 100 -18.13 -13.04 7.95
C ILE A 100 -19.44 -13.24 8.70
N LEU A 101 -19.88 -12.23 9.46
CA LEU A 101 -21.13 -12.25 10.20
C LEU A 101 -22.34 -12.43 9.27
N CYS A 102 -22.41 -11.66 8.18
CA CYS A 102 -23.44 -11.80 7.15
C CYS A 102 -23.42 -13.21 6.53
N MET A 103 -22.25 -13.76 6.24
CA MET A 103 -22.13 -15.12 5.69
C MET A 103 -22.56 -16.20 6.69
N LYS A 104 -22.31 -16.02 7.99
CA LYS A 104 -22.74 -16.95 9.06
C LYS A 104 -24.24 -16.91 9.29
N ASN A 105 -24.84 -15.72 9.24
CA ASN A 105 -26.26 -15.50 9.49
C ASN A 105 -27.13 -15.63 8.22
N ALA A 106 -26.52 -15.76 7.04
CA ALA A 106 -27.25 -15.94 5.79
C ALA A 106 -28.08 -17.24 5.83
N PRO A 107 -29.41 -17.18 5.61
CA PRO A 107 -30.25 -18.37 5.50
C PRO A 107 -29.72 -19.34 4.44
N GLU A 108 -29.88 -20.65 4.67
CA GLU A 108 -29.41 -21.67 3.71
C GLU A 108 -30.05 -21.55 2.32
N SER A 109 -31.24 -20.92 2.24
CA SER A 109 -31.96 -20.66 1.00
C SER A 109 -31.34 -19.57 0.13
N VAL A 110 -30.37 -18.79 0.64
CA VAL A 110 -29.70 -17.74 -0.12
C VAL A 110 -28.64 -18.37 -1.05
N THR A 111 -28.92 -18.34 -2.35
CA THR A 111 -27.93 -18.58 -3.40
C THR A 111 -27.06 -17.32 -3.56
N GLY A 112 -25.73 -17.47 -3.67
CA GLY A 112 -24.82 -16.32 -3.73
C GLY A 112 -24.60 -15.64 -2.38
N ARG A 113 -24.36 -16.42 -1.32
CA ARG A 113 -24.08 -15.89 0.04
C ARG A 113 -22.96 -14.87 0.08
N TRP A 114 -21.97 -15.01 -0.80
CA TRP A 114 -20.86 -14.07 -0.92
C TRP A 114 -21.35 -12.71 -1.44
N GLU A 115 -22.07 -12.70 -2.57
CA GLU A 115 -22.61 -11.48 -3.18
C GLU A 115 -23.58 -10.78 -2.23
N HIS A 116 -24.42 -11.54 -1.53
CA HIS A 116 -25.30 -11.01 -0.50
C HIS A 116 -24.52 -10.35 0.65
N ALA A 117 -23.52 -11.02 1.20
CA ALA A 117 -22.72 -10.48 2.31
C ALA A 117 -21.92 -9.23 1.91
N ILE A 118 -21.40 -9.17 0.68
CA ILE A 118 -20.75 -7.97 0.14
C ILE A 118 -21.77 -6.83 0.03
N GLY A 119 -22.97 -7.09 -0.51
CA GLY A 119 -24.02 -6.10 -0.67
C GLY A 119 -24.50 -5.52 0.67
N GLU A 120 -24.76 -6.37 1.66
CA GLU A 120 -25.15 -5.92 3.01
C GLU A 120 -24.04 -5.10 3.68
N THR A 121 -22.79 -5.54 3.56
CA THR A 121 -21.64 -4.80 4.08
C THR A 121 -21.45 -3.47 3.34
N ALA A 122 -21.69 -3.42 2.03
CA ALA A 122 -21.62 -2.20 1.25
C ALA A 122 -22.67 -1.18 1.71
N ASN A 123 -23.92 -1.62 1.89
CA ASN A 123 -25.00 -0.78 2.41
C ASN A 123 -24.68 -0.21 3.81
N LEU A 124 -23.99 -0.98 4.64
CA LEU A 124 -23.63 -0.57 6.00
C LEU A 124 -22.50 0.48 6.03
N PHE A 125 -21.46 0.30 5.21
CA PHE A 125 -20.22 1.09 5.32
C PHE A 125 -19.99 2.12 4.20
N PHE A 126 -20.81 2.10 3.14
CA PHE A 126 -20.64 2.95 1.96
C PHE A 126 -21.99 3.53 1.52
N LYS A 127 -22.17 4.84 1.71
CA LYS A 127 -23.45 5.54 1.48
C LYS A 127 -23.91 5.58 0.01
N ASP A 128 -23.00 5.33 -0.92
CA ASP A 128 -23.24 5.40 -2.37
C ASP A 128 -23.25 4.01 -3.03
N GLY A 129 -23.25 2.93 -2.25
CA GLY A 129 -23.17 1.57 -2.78
C GLY A 129 -21.85 1.27 -3.49
N THR A 130 -20.83 2.11 -3.33
CA THR A 130 -19.49 1.85 -3.86
C THR A 130 -18.62 1.24 -2.77
N GLY A 131 -18.17 -0.01 -2.91
CA GLY A 131 -17.41 -0.61 -1.81
C GLY A 131 -16.89 -2.01 -2.08
N ASP A 132 -17.50 -2.74 -3.00
CA ASP A 132 -17.28 -4.17 -3.21
C ASP A 132 -15.81 -4.57 -3.32
N ARG A 133 -15.02 -3.78 -4.06
CA ARG A 133 -13.57 -4.02 -4.20
C ARG A 133 -12.82 -3.83 -2.89
N ALA A 134 -13.16 -2.80 -2.12
CA ALA A 134 -12.54 -2.54 -0.82
C ALA A 134 -12.94 -3.60 0.21
N ILE A 135 -14.21 -4.02 0.20
CA ILE A 135 -14.74 -5.08 1.06
C ILE A 135 -14.08 -6.42 0.73
N ALA A 136 -14.02 -6.80 -0.55
CA ALA A 136 -13.37 -8.03 -0.98
C ALA A 136 -11.87 -8.04 -0.61
N ALA A 137 -11.18 -6.91 -0.76
CA ALA A 137 -9.78 -6.78 -0.34
C ALA A 137 -9.61 -6.90 1.17
N ALA A 138 -10.49 -6.28 1.96
CA ALA A 138 -10.48 -6.38 3.42
C ALA A 138 -10.75 -7.82 3.89
N TYR A 139 -11.78 -8.48 3.35
CA TYR A 139 -12.08 -9.87 3.63
C TYR A 139 -10.91 -10.79 3.28
N ALA A 140 -10.32 -10.66 2.08
CA ALA A 140 -9.16 -11.47 1.68
C ALA A 140 -7.97 -11.31 2.63
N ARG A 141 -7.79 -10.11 3.20
CA ARG A 141 -6.72 -9.80 4.13
C ARG A 141 -6.95 -10.42 5.51
N TYR A 142 -8.16 -10.36 6.06
CA TYR A 142 -8.44 -10.73 7.45
C TYR A 142 -9.17 -12.07 7.63
N LYS A 143 -9.70 -12.70 6.57
CA LYS A 143 -10.40 -13.99 6.64
C LYS A 143 -9.60 -15.03 7.42
N LYS A 144 -8.28 -15.13 7.15
CA LYS A 144 -7.41 -16.10 7.81
C LYS A 144 -7.27 -15.83 9.32
N VAL A 145 -7.21 -14.56 9.71
CA VAL A 145 -7.13 -14.14 11.11
C VAL A 145 -8.41 -14.54 11.83
N PHE A 146 -9.57 -14.15 11.29
CA PHE A 146 -10.86 -14.49 11.90
C PHE A 146 -11.11 -15.99 11.97
N SER A 147 -10.70 -16.76 10.95
CA SER A 147 -10.81 -18.22 10.97
C SER A 147 -9.86 -18.90 11.95
N HIS A 148 -8.74 -18.26 12.32
CA HIS A 148 -7.77 -18.86 13.24
C HIS A 148 -8.24 -18.77 14.69
N PHE A 149 -8.86 -17.66 15.07
CA PHE A 149 -9.30 -17.39 16.43
C PHE A 149 -10.75 -17.81 16.72
N ASN A 150 -11.51 -18.25 15.70
CA ASN A 150 -12.91 -18.70 15.84
C ASN A 150 -13.80 -17.69 16.57
N PHE A 151 -13.80 -16.44 16.10
CA PHE A 151 -14.65 -15.38 16.65
C PHE A 151 -16.14 -15.78 16.63
N THR A 152 -16.79 -15.53 17.76
CA THR A 152 -18.24 -15.65 17.94
C THR A 152 -18.99 -14.55 17.19
N ASP A 153 -20.30 -14.70 17.03
CA ASP A 153 -21.12 -13.67 16.36
C ASP A 153 -21.13 -12.36 17.15
N ASP A 154 -21.16 -12.44 18.49
CA ASP A 154 -21.12 -11.28 19.37
C ASP A 154 -19.79 -10.52 19.25
N GLU A 155 -18.66 -11.21 19.24
CA GLU A 155 -17.34 -10.56 19.09
C GLU A 155 -17.16 -9.94 17.70
N LEU A 156 -17.71 -10.56 16.64
CA LEU A 156 -17.71 -9.96 15.30
C LEU A 156 -18.58 -8.70 15.26
N GLN A 157 -19.73 -8.72 15.94
CA GLN A 157 -20.62 -7.57 16.04
C GLN A 157 -19.97 -6.42 16.82
N GLU A 158 -19.27 -6.69 17.93
CA GLU A 158 -18.54 -5.68 18.68
C GLU A 158 -17.49 -4.95 17.82
N ILE A 159 -16.75 -5.68 16.98
CA ILE A 159 -15.77 -5.10 16.05
C ILE A 159 -16.47 -4.17 15.03
N VAL A 160 -17.64 -4.59 14.52
CA VAL A 160 -18.43 -3.78 13.58
C VAL A 160 -18.93 -2.49 14.25
N ASP A 161 -19.48 -2.59 15.46
CA ASP A 161 -20.06 -1.46 16.19
C ASP A 161 -18.99 -0.43 16.63
N ALA A 162 -17.81 -0.90 17.03
CA ALA A 162 -16.67 -0.04 17.36
C ALA A 162 -16.21 0.83 16.16
N ALA A 163 -16.23 0.26 14.95
CA ALA A 163 -15.89 1.02 13.75
C ALA A 163 -16.99 2.04 13.38
N MET A 164 -18.26 1.73 13.61
CA MET A 164 -19.39 2.62 13.30
C MET A 164 -19.49 3.81 14.26
N THR A 165 -19.07 3.65 15.50
CA THR A 165 -19.04 4.73 16.51
C THR A 165 -17.91 5.74 16.28
N THR A 166 -16.80 5.29 15.67
CA THR A 166 -15.63 6.13 15.36
C THR A 166 -15.83 7.05 14.15
N VAL A 167 -16.91 6.87 13.38
CA VAL A 167 -17.21 7.60 12.12
C VAL A 167 -18.20 8.76 12.32
N LYS A 168 -18.64 9.04 13.56
CA LYS A 168 -19.46 10.21 13.92
C LYS A 168 -18.59 11.37 14.39
#